data_AF-A0A2V8MQ15-F1
#
_entry.id   AF-A0A2V8MQ15-F1
#
_cell.length_a   1.000
_cell.length_b   1.000
_cell.length_c   1.000
_cell.angle_alpha   90.00
_cell.angle_beta   90.00
_cell.angle_gamma   90.00
#
_symmetry.space_group_name_H-M   'P 1'
#
loop_
_entity.id
_entity.type
_entity.pdbx_description
1 polymer ?
#
loop_
_entity_poly.entity_id
_entity_poly.type
_entity_poly.pdbx_seq_one_letter_code
_entity_poly.pdbx_strand_id
1 'polypeptide(L)' 'MTEPSSPRKPRFNIGDRVRTVGPSVHPREDNTGTVTEILGSAQNVIYRYRVTFVDNSTDTFFGFELELAPS' A
#
# COMPACT_ATOMS: atom_id res chain seq x y z
N MET A 1 30.19 -10.61 -6.93
CA MET A 1 29.33 -11.27 -5.92
C MET A 1 28.09 -10.42 -5.76
N THR A 2 26.93 -10.92 -6.16
CA THR A 2 25.66 -10.24 -5.89
C THR A 2 25.14 -10.85 -4.59
N GLU A 3 25.18 -10.09 -3.49
CA GLU A 3 24.54 -10.55 -2.26
C GLU A 3 23.05 -10.78 -2.55
N PRO A 4 22.46 -11.92 -2.14
CA PRO A 4 21.02 -12.09 -2.27
C PRO A 4 20.37 -10.98 -1.45
N SER A 5 19.72 -10.03 -2.13
CA SER A 5 19.02 -8.94 -1.46
C SER A 5 18.03 -9.59 -0.50
N SER A 6 18.23 -9.39 0.81
CA SER A 6 17.28 -9.89 1.81
C SER A 6 15.87 -9.49 1.39
N PRO A 7 14.87 -10.39 1.51
CA PRO A 7 13.50 -10.05 1.13
C PRO A 7 13.13 -8.75 1.84
N ARG A 8 12.80 -7.71 1.06
CA ARG A 8 12.40 -6.43 1.63
C ARG A 8 11.20 -6.70 2.52
N LYS A 9 11.09 -6.01 3.66
CA LYS A 9 9.89 -6.08 4.48
C LYS A 9 8.80 -5.21 3.84
N PRO A 10 7.51 -5.56 4.00
CA PRO A 10 6.44 -4.64 3.62
C PRO A 10 6.56 -3.34 4.42
N ARG A 11 6.21 -2.23 3.79
CA ARG A 11 6.23 -0.87 4.35
C ARG A 11 5.05 -0.60 5.27
N PHE A 12 3.90 -1.22 4.98
CA PHE A 12 2.66 -1.10 5.73
C PHE A 12 2.17 -2.48 6.15
N ASN A 13 1.33 -2.51 7.18
CA ASN A 13 0.72 -3.71 7.72
C ASN A 13 -0.79 -3.73 7.41
N ILE A 14 -1.39 -4.93 7.43
CA ILE A 14 -2.85 -5.06 7.41
C ILE A 14 -3.42 -4.36 8.65
N GLY A 15 -4.43 -3.52 8.43
CA GLY A 15 -5.04 -2.67 9.46
C GLY A 15 -4.50 -1.25 9.51
N ASP A 16 -3.35 -0.96 8.88
CA ASP A 16 -2.84 0.41 8.83
C ASP A 16 -3.82 1.31 8.06
N ARG A 17 -4.15 2.47 8.66
CA ARG A 17 -4.87 3.54 7.98
C ARG A 17 -3.87 4.33 7.14
N VAL A 18 -4.15 4.42 5.84
CA VAL A 18 -3.25 5.04 4.87
C VAL A 18 -3.99 6.08 4.03
N ARG A 19 -3.26 7.13 3.65
CA ARG A 19 -3.68 8.12 2.67
C ARG A 19 -2.99 7.83 1.34
N THR A 20 -3.75 7.79 0.26
CA THR A 20 -3.23 7.67 -1.10
C THR A 20 -2.65 9.00 -1.56
N VAL A 21 -1.43 8.97 -2.09
CA VAL A 21 -0.68 10.14 -2.58
C VAL A 21 -0.14 9.90 -3.98
N GLY A 22 -0.08 10.96 -4.78
CA GLY A 22 0.52 10.94 -6.12
C GLY A 22 -0.46 11.24 -7.25
N PRO A 23 0.06 11.45 -8.47
CA PRO A 23 -0.73 11.93 -9.61
C PRO A 23 -1.67 10.89 -10.22
N SER A 24 -1.43 9.59 -9.94
CA SER A 24 -2.22 8.47 -10.47
C SER A 24 -3.40 8.09 -9.58
N VAL A 25 -3.57 8.78 -8.44
CA VAL A 25 -4.65 8.53 -7.48
C VAL A 25 -5.92 9.22 -7.96
N HIS A 26 -7.01 8.45 -8.07
CA HIS A 26 -8.33 9.01 -8.36
C HIS A 26 -8.79 9.88 -7.18
N PRO A 27 -9.23 11.13 -7.42
CA PRO A 27 -9.71 11.99 -6.35
C PRO A 27 -10.91 11.36 -5.63
N ARG A 28 -10.79 11.21 -4.31
CA ARG A 28 -11.85 10.81 -3.38
C ARG A 28 -11.95 11.86 -2.28
N GLU A 29 -13.08 11.93 -1.57
CA GLU A 29 -13.31 12.96 -0.53
C GLU A 29 -12.16 13.04 0.49
N ASP A 30 -11.69 11.90 1.01
CA ASP A 30 -10.63 11.88 2.04
C ASP A 30 -9.35 11.18 1.60
N ASN A 31 -9.34 10.54 0.42
CA ASN A 31 -8.22 9.74 -0.11
C ASN A 31 -7.60 8.78 0.93
N THR A 32 -8.39 8.35 1.92
CA THR A 32 -7.93 7.59 3.08
C THR A 32 -8.67 6.26 3.13
N GLY A 33 -7.93 5.19 3.40
CA GLY A 33 -8.49 3.86 3.54
C GLY A 33 -7.65 2.98 4.47
N THR A 34 -8.00 1.71 4.56
CA THR A 34 -7.32 0.73 5.41
C THR A 34 -6.66 -0.33 4.54
N VAL A 35 -5.40 -0.66 4.83
CA VAL A 35 -4.73 -1.79 4.18
C VAL A 35 -5.41 -3.08 4.60
N THR A 36 -5.99 -3.80 3.64
CA THR A 36 -6.70 -5.06 3.88
C THR A 36 -5.90 -6.28 3.40
N GLU A 37 -4.95 -6.09 2.49
CA GLU A 37 -4.10 -7.16 1.98
C GLU A 37 -2.73 -6.63 1.56
N ILE A 38 -1.68 -7.43 1.79
CA ILE A 38 -0.33 -7.17 1.29
C ILE A 38 -0.06 -8.15 0.16
N LEU A 39 0.02 -7.63 -1.06
CA LEU A 39 0.25 -8.38 -2.28
C LEU A 39 1.76 -8.35 -2.58
N GLY A 40 2.44 -9.47 -2.35
CA GLY A 40 3.85 -9.64 -2.68
C GLY A 40 4.18 -11.10 -2.97
N SER A 41 5.09 -11.36 -3.91
CA SER A 41 5.65 -12.70 -4.11
C SER A 41 7.09 -12.72 -3.64
N ALA A 42 7.57 -13.87 -3.16
CA ALA A 42 8.97 -14.08 -2.74
C ALA A 42 10.01 -13.79 -3.85
N GLN A 43 9.56 -13.57 -5.09
CA GLN A 43 10.38 -13.24 -6.26
C GLN A 43 10.26 -11.76 -6.68
N ASN A 44 9.20 -11.07 -6.28
CA ASN A 44 8.96 -9.67 -6.62
C ASN A 44 9.43 -8.76 -5.48
N VAL A 45 10.47 -7.98 -5.74
CA VAL A 45 11.11 -7.05 -4.79
C VAL A 45 10.18 -5.90 -4.34
N ILE A 46 8.99 -5.77 -4.94
CA ILE A 46 8.07 -4.66 -4.75
C ILE A 46 6.73 -5.17 -4.21
N TYR A 47 6.36 -4.71 -3.01
CA TYR A 47 5.03 -4.95 -2.43
C TYR A 47 4.00 -3.99 -3.00
N ARG A 48 2.80 -4.53 -3.18
CA ARG A 48 1.56 -3.79 -3.41
C ARG A 48 0.62 -3.99 -2.23
N TYR A 49 -0.31 -3.06 -2.04
CA TYR A 49 -1.21 -3.04 -0.91
C TYR A 49 -2.63 -2.85 -1.43
N ARG A 50 -3.53 -3.78 -1.09
CA ARG A 50 -4.96 -3.55 -1.30
C ARG A 50 -5.46 -2.66 -0.18
N VAL A 51 -6.08 -1.55 -0.57
CA VAL A 51 -6.67 -0.57 0.35
C VAL A 51 -8.18 -0.57 0.14
N THR A 52 -8.92 -0.70 1.24
CA THR A 52 -10.37 -0.56 1.26
C THR A 52 -10.73 0.83 1.80
N PHE A 53 -11.53 1.56 1.04
CA PHE A 53 -12.00 2.90 1.39
C PHE A 53 -13.36 2.86 2.10
N VAL A 54 -13.79 3.99 2.65
CA VAL A 54 -15.06 4.12 3.40
C VAL A 54 -16.30 3.79 2.58
N ASP A 55 -16.23 3.93 1.25
CA ASP A 55 -17.29 3.55 0.31
C ASP A 55 -17.31 2.05 -0.02
N ASN A 56 -16.52 1.24 0.69
CA ASN A 56 -16.23 -0.18 0.43
C ASN A 56 -15.56 -0.46 -0.94
N SER A 57 -15.16 0.57 -1.69
CA SER A 57 -14.36 0.35 -2.88
C SER A 57 -12.96 -0.12 -2.48
N THR A 58 -12.32 -0.86 -3.38
CA THR A 58 -10.96 -1.35 -3.17
C THR A 58 -10.08 -0.95 -4.33
N ASP A 59 -8.83 -0.62 -4.03
CA ASP A 59 -7.83 -0.33 -5.04
C ASP A 59 -6.45 -0.82 -4.57
N THR A 60 -5.51 -0.96 -5.49
CA THR A 60 -4.18 -1.53 -5.22
C THR A 60 -3.09 -0.52 -5.49
N PHE A 61 -2.26 -0.27 -4.48
CA PHE A 61 -1.22 0.76 -4.53
C PHE A 61 0.17 0.19 -4.30
N PHE A 62 1.18 0.81 -4.87
CA PHE A 62 2.55 0.62 -4.44
C PHE A 62 2.82 1.34 -3.13
N GLY A 63 3.83 0.88 -2.40
CA GLY A 63 4.19 1.49 -1.12
C GLY A 63 4.63 2.96 -1.22
N PHE A 64 4.97 3.47 -2.40
CA PHE A 64 5.32 4.89 -2.59
C PHE A 64 4.10 5.78 -2.90
N GLU A 65 2.94 5.18 -3.18
CA GLU A 65 1.66 5.88 -3.42
C GLU A 65 0.83 5.99 -2.14
N LEU A 66 1.40 5.61 -0.99
CA LEU A 66 0.74 5.58 0.30
C LEU A 66 1.57 6.30 1.36
N GLU A 67 0.88 6.94 2.29
CA GLU A 67 1.41 7.49 3.53
C GLU A 67 0.56 7.02 4.71
N LEU A 68 1.14 6.86 5.90
CA LEU A 68 0.35 6.60 7.10
C LEU A 68 -0.56 7.81 7.37
N ALA A 69 -1.85 7.54 7.54
CA ALA A 69 -2.80 8.55 7.98
C ALA A 69 -2.75 8.66 9.51
N PRO A 70 -2.92 9.85 10.08
CA PRO A 70 -3.10 10.00 11.52
C PRO A 70 -4.34 9.23 12.00
N SER A 71 -4.24 8.66 13.18
CA SER A 71 -5.31 7.94 13.89
C SER A 71 -6.51 8.84 14.12
#